data_AF-A0A2V8FAW0-F1
#
_entry.id   AF-A0A2V8FAW0-F1
#
_cell.length_a   1.000
_cell.length_b   1.000
_cell.length_c   1.000
_cell.angle_alpha   90.00
_cell.angle_beta   90.00
_cell.angle_gamma   90.00
#
_symmetry.space_group_name_H-M   'P 1'
#
loop_
_entity.id
_entity.type
_entity.pdbx_description
1 polymer ?
#
loop_
_entity_poly.entity_id
_entity_poly.type
_entity_poly.pdbx_seq_one_letter_code
_entity_poly.pdbx_strand_id
1 'polypeptide(L)'
;DFFQAVALCREAGVTLVPTFVAFHPWLTLASYCELLDTIESLDLIEHVSPIQLAIRLLIPRGSGLLAVDEMRPHIGAFDPATLTHPWTHPDPRVDALQRDAMALVGTQLIADRRTLFNQVSALAHERAGVPTPSTRRLRSEQALRLRSGQADGRPARHRATVPYLNEPWYC
;
A
#
# COMPACT_ATOMS: atom_id res chain seq x y z
N ASP A 1 -6.41 8.41 16.42
CA ASP A 1 -5.43 8.22 15.32
C ASP A 1 -6.15 7.60 14.10
N PHE A 2 -5.43 7.03 13.12
CA PHE A 2 -6.03 6.42 11.91
C PHE A 2 -7.01 5.28 12.23
N PHE A 3 -6.65 4.37 13.15
CA PHE A 3 -7.53 3.27 13.56
C PHE A 3 -8.82 3.79 14.19
N GLN A 4 -8.69 4.81 15.06
CA GLN A 4 -9.85 5.46 15.66
C GLN A 4 -10.74 6.14 14.62
N ALA A 5 -10.15 6.81 13.61
CA ALA A 5 -10.92 7.45 12.54
C ALA A 5 -11.74 6.42 11.74
N VAL A 6 -11.14 5.26 11.41
CA VAL A 6 -11.83 4.16 10.74
C VAL A 6 -13.00 3.63 11.58
N ALA A 7 -12.80 3.46 12.89
CA ALA A 7 -13.84 3.01 13.80
C ALA A 7 -15.01 4.02 13.87
N LEU A 8 -14.72 5.30 14.08
CA LEU A 8 -15.73 6.37 14.16
C LEU A 8 -16.52 6.52 12.86
N CYS A 9 -15.85 6.48 11.70
CA CYS A 9 -16.54 6.52 10.40
C CYS A 9 -17.49 5.32 10.25
N ARG A 10 -17.05 4.12 10.63
CA ARG A 10 -17.87 2.92 10.58
C ARG A 10 -19.07 2.99 11.52
N GLU A 11 -18.89 3.48 12.74
CA GLU A 11 -19.97 3.70 13.72
C GLU A 11 -21.01 4.72 13.22
N ALA A 12 -20.54 5.78 12.55
CA ALA A 12 -21.39 6.81 11.97
C ALA A 12 -22.02 6.42 10.62
N GLY A 13 -21.71 5.25 10.07
CA GLY A 13 -22.18 4.83 8.73
C GLY A 13 -21.60 5.65 7.58
N VAL A 14 -20.46 6.32 7.80
CA VAL A 14 -19.76 7.15 6.80
C VAL A 14 -18.69 6.33 6.10
N THR A 15 -18.75 6.30 4.76
CA THR A 15 -17.71 5.67 3.95
C THR A 15 -16.40 6.46 4.03
N LEU A 16 -15.35 5.84 4.54
CA LEU A 16 -14.00 6.41 4.52
C LEU A 16 -13.29 6.00 3.22
N VAL A 17 -12.66 6.96 2.54
CA VAL A 17 -11.81 6.75 1.35
C VAL A 17 -10.43 7.35 1.66
N PRO A 18 -9.54 6.60 2.35
CA PRO A 18 -8.26 7.13 2.77
C PRO A 18 -7.31 7.28 1.59
N THR A 19 -6.41 8.27 1.67
CA THR A 19 -5.38 8.53 0.66
C THR A 19 -3.99 8.34 1.28
N PHE A 20 -3.07 7.75 0.51
CA PHE A 20 -1.72 7.46 0.96
C PHE A 20 -0.70 7.97 -0.06
N VAL A 21 0.44 8.45 0.45
CA VAL A 21 1.67 8.58 -0.34
C VAL A 21 2.54 7.38 0.03
N ALA A 22 2.33 6.26 -0.66
CA ALA A 22 2.92 4.97 -0.29
C ALA A 22 4.46 5.01 -0.25
N PHE A 23 5.09 5.61 -1.26
CA PHE A 23 6.54 5.68 -1.36
C PHE A 23 7.07 7.04 -0.94
N HIS A 24 7.82 7.06 0.16
CA HIS A 24 8.43 8.27 0.70
C HIS A 24 9.88 7.97 1.17
N PRO A 25 10.70 9.00 1.41
CA PRO A 25 12.14 8.83 1.67
C PRO A 25 12.51 8.05 2.94
N TRP A 26 11.56 7.95 3.88
CA TRP A 26 11.71 7.20 5.13
C TRP A 26 11.10 5.79 5.11
N LEU A 27 10.58 5.35 3.96
CA LEU A 27 9.88 4.07 3.88
C LEU A 27 10.88 2.92 4.04
N THR A 28 10.51 1.91 4.82
CA THR A 28 11.20 0.61 4.79
C THR A 28 10.32 -0.43 4.10
N LEU A 29 10.93 -1.48 3.56
CA LEU A 29 10.17 -2.61 3.00
C LEU A 29 9.24 -3.23 4.06
N ALA A 30 9.69 -3.29 5.31
CA ALA A 30 8.88 -3.78 6.43
C ALA A 30 7.67 -2.88 6.70
N SER A 31 7.87 -1.56 6.85
CA SER A 31 6.77 -0.62 7.09
C SER A 31 5.79 -0.55 5.92
N TYR A 32 6.24 -0.78 4.69
CA TYR A 32 5.33 -0.89 3.55
C TYR A 32 4.47 -2.15 3.62
N CYS A 33 5.04 -3.30 4.01
CA CYS A 33 4.25 -4.50 4.30
C CYS A 33 3.25 -4.26 5.42
N GLU A 34 3.65 -3.57 6.51
CA GLU A 34 2.76 -3.21 7.61
C GLU A 34 1.60 -2.31 7.17
N LEU A 35 1.83 -1.37 6.26
CA LEU A 35 0.77 -0.56 5.66
C LEU A 35 -0.25 -1.44 4.92
N LEU A 36 0.22 -2.37 4.08
CA LEU A 36 -0.66 -3.27 3.34
C LEU A 36 -1.43 -4.19 4.30
N ASP A 37 -0.74 -4.80 5.27
CA ASP A 37 -1.36 -5.63 6.31
C ASP A 37 -2.44 -4.84 7.07
N THR A 38 -2.19 -3.55 7.34
CA THR A 38 -3.14 -2.66 8.03
C THR A 38 -4.37 -2.39 7.16
N ILE A 39 -4.19 -2.05 5.88
CA ILE A 39 -5.30 -1.82 4.92
C ILE A 39 -6.19 -3.07 4.83
N GLU A 40 -5.58 -4.25 4.72
CA GLU A 40 -6.31 -5.53 4.71
C GLU A 40 -7.05 -5.75 6.03
N SER A 41 -6.38 -5.57 7.18
CA SER A 41 -6.96 -5.83 8.50
C SER A 41 -8.17 -4.93 8.82
N LEU A 42 -8.19 -3.73 8.25
CA LEU A 42 -9.25 -2.74 8.45
C LEU A 42 -10.39 -2.85 7.44
N ASP A 43 -10.33 -3.82 6.52
CA ASP A 43 -11.28 -4.02 5.41
C ASP A 43 -11.34 -2.79 4.48
N LEU A 44 -10.18 -2.18 4.21
CA LEU A 44 -10.06 -0.94 3.42
C LEU A 44 -9.61 -1.17 1.99
N ILE A 45 -9.37 -2.41 1.55
CA ILE A 45 -8.86 -2.72 0.20
C ILE A 45 -9.73 -2.10 -0.89
N GLU A 46 -11.06 -2.24 -0.78
CA GLU A 46 -11.99 -1.68 -1.77
C GLU A 46 -12.10 -0.15 -1.70
N HIS A 47 -11.58 0.45 -0.63
CA HIS A 47 -11.66 1.89 -0.34
C HIS A 47 -10.38 2.64 -0.73
N VAL A 48 -9.34 1.94 -1.18
CA VAL A 48 -8.07 2.54 -1.60
C VAL A 48 -7.94 2.38 -3.12
N SER A 49 -7.62 3.48 -3.81
CA SER A 49 -7.34 3.38 -5.24
C SER A 49 -6.01 2.66 -5.47
N PRO A 50 -5.93 1.65 -6.35
CA PRO A 50 -4.70 0.88 -6.57
C PRO A 50 -3.47 1.76 -6.86
N ILE A 51 -3.65 2.87 -7.59
CA ILE A 51 -2.55 3.79 -7.88
C ILE A 51 -1.91 4.35 -6.60
N GLN A 52 -2.69 4.57 -5.53
CA GLN A 52 -2.18 5.11 -4.26
C GLN A 52 -1.23 4.17 -3.54
N LEU A 53 -1.28 2.87 -3.86
CA LEU A 53 -0.33 1.89 -3.36
C LEU A 53 1.05 2.05 -4.03
N ALA A 54 1.12 2.69 -5.20
CA ALA A 54 2.36 2.83 -5.96
C ALA A 54 2.88 4.26 -6.08
N ILE A 55 2.06 5.28 -5.76
CA ILE A 55 2.50 6.68 -5.87
C ILE A 55 3.65 6.97 -4.89
N ARG A 56 4.59 7.76 -5.39
CA ARG A 56 5.72 8.28 -4.63
C ARG A 56 5.57 9.76 -4.36
N LEU A 57 6.16 10.20 -3.25
CA LEU A 57 6.19 11.59 -2.82
C LEU A 57 6.83 12.47 -3.91
N LEU A 58 6.15 13.54 -4.30
CA LEU A 58 6.69 14.56 -5.19
C LEU A 58 7.22 15.74 -4.37
N ILE A 59 8.38 16.28 -4.75
CA ILE A 59 9.01 17.41 -4.07
C ILE A 59 8.96 18.61 -5.03
N PRO A 60 7.93 19.46 -4.99
CA PRO A 60 7.85 20.63 -5.86
C PRO A 60 8.85 21.71 -5.43
N ARG A 61 9.03 22.71 -6.31
CA ARG A 61 9.76 23.93 -5.96
C ARG A 61 9.16 24.57 -4.71
N GLY A 62 10.00 24.99 -3.78
CA GLY A 62 9.57 25.63 -2.53
C GLY A 62 9.00 24.66 -1.49
N SER A 63 9.09 23.35 -1.71
CA SER A 63 8.75 22.36 -0.69
C SER A 63 9.59 22.55 0.57
N GLY A 64 8.95 22.49 1.75
CA GLY A 64 9.66 22.52 3.03
C GLY A 64 10.64 21.37 3.21
N LEU A 65 10.46 20.27 2.47
CA LEU A 65 11.38 19.13 2.46
C LEU A 65 12.78 19.49 1.93
N LEU A 66 12.92 20.57 1.17
CA LEU A 66 14.21 21.06 0.70
C LEU A 66 15.09 21.59 1.84
N ALA A 67 14.50 21.96 2.97
CA ALA A 67 15.19 22.46 4.15
C ALA A 67 15.49 21.38 5.20
N VAL A 68 15.04 20.13 4.99
CA VAL A 68 15.25 19.01 5.91
C VAL A 68 16.62 18.41 5.67
N ASP A 69 17.52 18.49 6.64
CA ASP A 69 18.93 18.11 6.44
C ASP A 69 19.12 16.64 6.10
N GLU A 70 18.30 15.75 6.67
CA GLU A 70 18.30 14.31 6.36
C GLU A 70 17.92 14.02 4.90
N MET A 71 17.16 14.91 4.26
CA MET A 71 16.68 14.75 2.90
C MET A 71 17.65 15.27 1.85
N ARG A 72 18.42 16.32 2.17
CA ARG A 72 19.27 17.05 1.22
C ARG A 72 20.24 16.16 0.42
N PRO A 73 20.88 15.12 1.00
CA PRO A 73 21.78 14.25 0.23
C PRO A 73 21.07 13.42 -0.85
N HIS A 74 19.75 13.23 -0.72
CA HIS A 74 18.95 12.36 -1.57
C HIS A 74 18.17 13.11 -2.65
N ILE A 75 18.12 14.45 -2.58
CA ILE A 75 17.35 15.31 -3.48
C ILE A 75 18.23 15.81 -4.63
N GLY A 76 17.77 15.60 -5.85
CA GLY A 76 18.40 16.09 -7.08
C GLY A 76 18.04 17.54 -7.43
N ALA A 77 18.68 18.03 -8.49
CA ALA A 77 18.36 19.33 -9.07
C ALA A 77 16.91 19.39 -9.56
N PHE A 78 16.29 20.57 -9.50
CA PHE A 78 14.93 20.76 -10.01
C PHE A 78 14.84 20.38 -11.49
N ASP A 79 13.88 19.52 -11.83
CA ASP A 79 13.57 19.11 -13.18
C ASP A 79 12.33 19.88 -13.69
N PRO A 80 12.48 20.79 -14.67
CA PRO A 80 11.36 21.53 -15.24
C PRO A 80 10.34 20.67 -15.97
N ALA A 81 10.70 19.48 -16.46
CA ALA A 81 9.78 18.62 -17.19
C ALA A 81 8.77 17.95 -16.25
N THR A 82 9.22 17.51 -15.09
CA THR A 82 8.36 16.90 -14.06
C THR A 82 7.84 17.90 -13.03
N LEU A 83 8.34 19.15 -13.06
CA LEU A 83 8.06 20.21 -12.09
C LEU A 83 8.42 19.81 -10.64
N THR A 84 9.39 18.91 -10.48
CA THR A 84 9.79 18.37 -9.18
C THR A 84 11.30 18.31 -9.03
N HIS A 85 11.75 18.21 -7.78
CA HIS A 85 13.05 17.69 -7.45
C HIS A 85 12.97 16.16 -7.39
N PRO A 86 13.64 15.42 -8.29
CA PRO A 86 13.73 13.98 -8.17
C PRO A 86 14.48 13.62 -6.90
N TRP A 87 14.19 12.47 -6.32
CA TRP A 87 14.90 11.97 -5.15
C TRP A 87 15.16 10.47 -5.27
N THR A 88 16.23 10.00 -4.63
CA THR A 88 16.60 8.58 -4.61
C THR A 88 16.47 8.04 -3.19
N HIS A 89 15.84 6.89 -3.04
CA HIS A 89 15.71 6.28 -1.73
C HIS A 89 17.08 5.80 -1.22
N PRO A 90 17.41 5.96 0.08
CA PRO A 90 18.68 5.45 0.64
C PRO A 90 18.85 3.93 0.46
N ASP A 91 17.75 3.17 0.54
CA ASP A 91 17.70 1.75 0.19
C ASP A 91 17.22 1.56 -1.26
N PRO A 92 18.08 1.11 -2.20
CA PRO A 92 17.72 0.94 -3.61
C PRO A 92 16.65 -0.14 -3.85
N ARG A 93 16.44 -1.05 -2.87
CA ARG A 93 15.37 -2.06 -2.97
C ARG A 93 13.98 -1.44 -2.88
N VAL A 94 13.85 -0.31 -2.18
CA VAL A 94 12.58 0.44 -2.11
C VAL A 94 12.26 1.10 -3.44
N ASP A 95 13.24 1.72 -4.10
CA ASP A 95 13.05 2.28 -5.46
C ASP A 95 12.74 1.18 -6.48
N ALA A 96 13.37 0.02 -6.37
CA ALA A 96 13.03 -1.14 -7.21
C ALA A 96 11.58 -1.60 -6.99
N LEU A 97 11.17 -1.76 -5.73
CA LEU A 97 9.78 -2.10 -5.38
C LEU A 97 8.78 -1.06 -5.90
N GLN A 98 9.10 0.23 -5.80
CA GLN A 98 8.24 1.32 -6.28
C GLN A 98 7.98 1.21 -7.79
N ARG A 99 9.03 0.99 -8.58
CA ARG A 99 8.90 0.82 -10.04
C ARG A 99 8.05 -0.39 -10.39
N ASP A 100 8.28 -1.52 -9.72
CA ASP A 100 7.56 -2.76 -9.97
C ASP A 100 6.08 -2.63 -9.57
N ALA A 101 5.79 -2.00 -8.43
CA ALA A 101 4.42 -1.71 -7.99
C ALA A 101 3.71 -0.75 -8.95
N MET A 102 4.39 0.30 -9.42
CA MET A 102 3.84 1.25 -10.40
C MET A 102 3.53 0.57 -11.74
N ALA A 103 4.43 -0.28 -12.24
CA ALA A 103 4.19 -1.05 -13.45
C ALA A 103 2.98 -1.98 -13.31
N LEU A 104 2.83 -2.63 -12.15
CA LEU A 104 1.71 -3.52 -11.86
C LEU A 104 0.37 -2.78 -11.88
N VAL A 105 0.27 -1.64 -11.20
CA VAL A 105 -1.00 -0.88 -11.13
C VAL A 105 -1.29 -0.09 -12.42
N GLY A 106 -0.26 0.32 -13.16
CA GLY A 106 -0.40 1.09 -14.40
C GLY A 106 -0.80 0.25 -15.61
N THR A 107 -0.52 -1.05 -15.62
CA THR A 107 -0.81 -1.95 -16.75
C THR A 107 -2.19 -2.61 -16.69
N GLN A 108 -2.84 -2.59 -15.53
CA GLN A 108 -4.04 -3.37 -15.25
C GLN A 108 -5.23 -2.49 -14.82
N LEU A 109 -5.55 -1.47 -15.61
CA LEU A 109 -6.57 -0.46 -15.30
C LEU A 109 -8.01 -1.01 -15.12
N ILE A 110 -8.28 -2.23 -15.62
CA ILE A 110 -9.60 -2.89 -15.57
C ILE A 110 -9.63 -4.02 -14.52
N ALA A 111 -8.50 -4.35 -13.90
CA ALA A 111 -8.44 -5.43 -12.93
C ALA A 111 -9.20 -5.07 -11.64
N ASP A 112 -9.72 -6.11 -11.00
CA ASP A 112 -10.32 -6.02 -9.67
C ASP A 112 -9.31 -5.48 -8.64
N ARG A 113 -9.76 -4.54 -7.80
CA ARG A 113 -8.91 -3.85 -6.82
C ARG A 113 -8.27 -4.82 -5.86
N ARG A 114 -9.01 -5.84 -5.42
CA ARG A 114 -8.50 -6.85 -4.51
C ARG A 114 -7.42 -7.70 -5.15
N THR A 115 -7.58 -8.05 -6.42
CA THR A 115 -6.58 -8.78 -7.19
C THR A 115 -5.30 -7.95 -7.31
N LEU A 116 -5.39 -6.67 -7.68
CA LEU A 116 -4.23 -5.77 -7.73
C LEU A 116 -3.57 -5.61 -6.37
N PHE A 117 -4.36 -5.37 -5.32
CA PHE A 117 -3.86 -5.27 -3.96
C PHE A 117 -3.09 -6.53 -3.54
N ASN A 118 -3.65 -7.72 -3.80
CA ASN A 118 -3.01 -8.99 -3.47
C ASN A 118 -1.68 -9.19 -4.22
N GLN A 119 -1.63 -8.78 -5.48
CA GLN A 119 -0.39 -8.85 -6.27
C GLN A 119 0.68 -7.88 -5.73
N VAL A 120 0.31 -6.63 -5.41
CA VAL A 120 1.22 -5.65 -4.77
C VAL A 120 1.69 -6.16 -3.41
N SER A 121 0.79 -6.74 -2.60
CA SER A 121 1.11 -7.31 -1.30
C SER A 121 2.06 -8.49 -1.40
N ALA A 122 1.84 -9.42 -2.34
CA ALA A 122 2.74 -10.53 -2.58
C ALA A 122 4.14 -10.05 -2.99
N LEU A 123 4.20 -9.10 -3.94
CA LEU A 123 5.46 -8.49 -4.38
C LEU A 123 6.22 -7.82 -3.22
N ALA A 124 5.53 -7.02 -2.41
CA ALA A 124 6.14 -6.32 -1.27
C ALA A 124 6.73 -7.29 -0.25
N HIS A 125 5.95 -8.31 0.12
CA HIS A 125 6.35 -9.32 1.10
C HIS A 125 7.51 -10.19 0.60
N GLU A 126 7.51 -10.56 -0.68
CA GLU A 126 8.63 -11.25 -1.31
C GLU A 126 9.92 -10.42 -1.22
N ARG A 127 9.85 -9.12 -1.58
CA ARG A 127 11.01 -8.22 -1.54
C ARG A 127 11.50 -7.94 -0.12
N ALA A 128 10.60 -7.92 0.86
CA ALA A 128 10.94 -7.77 2.27
C ALA A 128 11.49 -9.06 2.90
N GLY A 129 11.29 -10.23 2.28
CA GLY A 129 11.59 -11.53 2.90
C GLY A 129 10.67 -11.85 4.09
N VAL A 130 9.49 -11.21 4.16
CA VAL A 130 8.52 -11.36 5.26
C VAL A 130 7.30 -12.10 4.74
N PRO A 131 6.71 -13.04 5.51
CA PRO A 131 5.48 -13.72 5.08
C PRO A 131 4.26 -12.79 5.13
N THR A 132 3.41 -12.89 4.10
CA THR A 132 2.09 -12.24 4.02
C THR A 132 1.17 -12.62 5.20
N PRO A 133 0.13 -11.83 5.51
CA PRO A 133 -0.85 -12.17 6.55
C PRO A 133 -1.50 -13.53 6.33
N SER A 134 -1.86 -13.85 5.09
CA SER A 134 -2.45 -15.13 4.70
C SER A 134 -1.50 -16.30 4.98
N THR A 135 -0.21 -16.19 4.61
CA THR A 135 0.78 -17.23 4.92
C THR A 135 1.08 -17.32 6.42
N ARG A 136 1.11 -16.20 7.14
CA ARG A 136 1.26 -16.16 8.60
C ARG A 136 0.10 -16.86 9.31
N ARG A 137 -1.14 -16.58 8.91
CA ARG A 137 -2.35 -17.25 9.40
C ARG A 137 -2.29 -18.75 9.16
N LEU A 138 -2.04 -19.19 7.91
CA LEU A 138 -1.91 -20.60 7.58
C LEU A 138 -0.84 -21.31 8.41
N ARG A 139 0.35 -20.71 8.58
CA ARG A 139 1.41 -21.27 9.45
C ARG A 139 0.97 -21.36 10.91
N SER A 140 0.29 -20.33 11.42
CA SER A 140 -0.21 -20.33 12.80
C SER A 140 -1.32 -21.36 13.02
N GLU A 141 -2.25 -21.50 12.07
CA GLU A 141 -3.28 -22.53 12.09
C GLU A 141 -2.68 -23.93 11.99
N GLN A 142 -1.69 -24.14 11.12
CA GLN A 142 -0.98 -25.42 11.03
C GLN A 142 -0.23 -25.73 12.32
N ALA A 143 0.48 -24.76 12.90
CA ALA A 143 1.15 -24.92 14.18
C ALA A 143 0.14 -25.21 15.31
N LEU A 144 -1.03 -24.57 15.28
CA LEU A 144 -2.11 -24.84 16.23
C LEU A 144 -2.69 -26.23 16.00
N ARG A 145 -2.97 -26.66 14.76
CA ARG A 145 -3.47 -28.00 14.40
C ARG A 145 -2.50 -29.11 14.79
N LEU A 146 -1.20 -28.91 14.57
CA LEU A 146 -0.14 -29.81 15.04
C LEU A 146 -0.12 -29.93 16.56
N ARG A 147 -0.50 -28.86 17.29
CA ARG A 147 -0.59 -28.85 18.75
C ARG A 147 -1.94 -29.33 19.30
N SER A 148 -3.02 -29.24 18.52
CA SER A 148 -4.41 -29.43 18.99
C SER A 148 -5.16 -30.59 18.33
N GLY A 149 -4.60 -31.24 17.30
CA GLY A 149 -5.14 -32.49 16.76
C GLY A 149 -6.53 -32.40 16.11
N GLN A 150 -7.04 -31.22 15.72
CA GLN A 150 -8.39 -31.12 15.15
C GLN A 150 -8.52 -29.98 14.11
N ALA A 151 -9.23 -30.25 13.01
CA ALA A 151 -9.53 -29.33 11.93
C ALA A 151 -11.05 -29.07 11.88
N ASP A 152 -11.47 -27.81 11.72
CA ASP A 152 -12.60 -27.53 10.84
C ASP A 152 -12.60 -26.10 10.29
N GLY A 153 -13.10 -25.97 9.05
CA GLY A 153 -13.12 -24.75 8.26
C GLY A 153 -14.51 -24.12 8.20
N ARG A 154 -14.52 -22.79 8.01
CA ARG A 154 -15.70 -22.06 7.53
C ARG A 154 -15.27 -21.02 6.49
N PRO A 155 -15.93 -20.95 5.32
CA PRO A 155 -15.58 -19.97 4.30
C PRO A 155 -16.10 -18.58 4.70
N ALA A 156 -15.31 -17.56 4.39
CA ALA A 156 -15.67 -16.16 4.55
C ALA A 156 -16.76 -15.77 3.53
N ARG A 157 -17.76 -15.02 3.98
CA ARG A 157 -18.89 -14.57 3.16
C ARG A 157 -18.46 -13.44 2.23
N HIS A 158 -18.90 -13.49 0.97
CA HIS A 158 -18.70 -12.43 -0.01
C HIS A 158 -19.50 -11.18 0.37
N ARG A 159 -18.85 -10.01 0.38
CA ARG A 159 -19.47 -8.72 0.72
C ARG A 159 -19.63 -7.84 -0.52
N ALA A 160 -20.64 -6.98 -0.46
CA ALA A 160 -21.21 -6.21 -1.56
C ALA A 160 -20.24 -5.15 -2.13
N THR A 161 -20.35 -4.95 -3.44
CA THR A 161 -19.57 -4.00 -4.25
C THR A 161 -19.94 -2.55 -3.92
N VAL A 162 -18.95 -1.72 -3.59
CA VAL A 162 -19.10 -0.28 -3.37
C VAL A 162 -19.10 0.43 -4.74
N PRO A 163 -20.08 1.28 -5.07
CA PRO A 163 -20.06 2.06 -6.31
C PRO A 163 -18.89 3.06 -6.32
N TYR A 164 -18.16 3.14 -7.43
CA TYR A 164 -17.18 4.21 -7.68
C TYR A 164 -17.23 4.65 -9.13
N LEU A 165 -16.93 5.92 -9.37
CA LEU A 165 -16.89 6.56 -10.67
C LEU A 165 -15.46 6.44 -11.23
N ASN A 166 -15.25 5.62 -12.26
CA ASN A 166 -14.01 5.60 -13.04
C ASN A 166 -14.09 6.72 -14.08
N GLU A 167 -13.66 7.92 -13.71
CA GLU A 167 -13.71 9.04 -14.63
C GLU A 167 -12.60 8.97 -15.70
N PRO A 168 -12.93 9.13 -17.00
CA PRO A 168 -12.04 8.86 -18.14
C PRO A 168 -10.99 9.95 -18.42
N TRP A 169 -10.87 10.99 -17.60
CA TRP A 169 -9.95 12.12 -17.80
C TRP A 169 -8.60 11.98 -17.08
N TYR A 170 -8.27 10.79 -16.58
CA TYR A 170 -6.91 10.45 -16.12
C TYR A 170 -5.96 10.02 -17.26
N CYS A 171 -6.33 10.30 -18.52
CA CYS A 171 -5.46 10.16 -19.70
C CYS A 171 -4.68 11.46 -19.95
#